data_AF-A0A3M3FTF6-F1
#
_entry.id   AF-A0A3M3FTF6-F1
#
_cell.length_a   1.000
_cell.length_b   1.000
_cell.length_c   1.000
_cell.angle_alpha   90.00
_cell.angle_beta   90.00
_cell.angle_gamma   90.00
#
_symmetry.space_group_name_H-M   'P 1'
#
loop_
_entity.id
_entity.type
_entity.pdbx_description
1 polymer ?
#
loop_
_entity_poly.entity_id
_entity_poly.type
_entity_poly.pdbx_seq_one_letter_code
_entity_poly.pdbx_strand_id
1 'polypeptide(L)' 'MRTKNRGLETGQKIILGGMLLAEAKREPRVRQWVLELAASTVKRDVDVKRLAPLLDELASMAP' A
#
# COMPACT_ATOMS: atom_id res chain seq x y z
N MET A 1 -4.67 23.46 -18.05
CA MET A 1 -3.82 23.27 -16.84
C MET A 1 -4.27 22.15 -15.89
N ARG A 2 -5.50 21.63 -15.92
CA ARG A 2 -5.95 20.60 -14.97
C ARG A 2 -5.33 19.19 -15.17
N THR A 3 -4.90 18.85 -16.38
CA THR A 3 -4.39 17.50 -16.72
C THR A 3 -2.94 17.26 -16.28
N LYS A 4 -2.07 18.28 -16.33
CA LYS A 4 -0.67 18.16 -15.88
C LYS A 4 -0.56 17.89 -14.37
N ASN A 5 -1.43 18.52 -13.58
CA ASN A 5 -1.41 18.35 -12.12
C ASN A 5 -1.87 16.96 -11.67
N ARG A 6 -2.82 16.35 -12.39
CA ARG A 6 -3.27 14.98 -12.10
C ARG A 6 -2.17 13.95 -12.34
N GLY A 7 -1.38 14.11 -13.41
CA GLY A 7 -0.23 13.23 -13.68
C GLY A 7 0.84 13.29 -12.60
N LEU A 8 1.13 14.49 -12.09
CA LEU A 8 2.08 14.68 -10.98
C LEU A 8 1.57 14.04 -9.68
N GLU A 9 0.31 14.27 -9.33
CA GLU A 9 -0.28 13.71 -8.11
C GLU A 9 -0.35 12.17 -8.14
N THR A 10 -0.70 11.59 -9.29
CA THR A 10 -0.68 10.13 -9.48
C THR A 10 0.74 9.59 -9.37
N GLY A 11 1.72 10.24 -9.99
CA GLY A 11 3.13 9.86 -9.89
C GLY A 11 3.65 9.89 -8.45
N GLN A 12 3.35 10.96 -7.70
CA GLN A 12 3.73 11.09 -6.29
C GLN A 12 3.14 9.97 -5.42
N LYS A 13 1.86 9.64 -5.63
CA LYS A 13 1.19 8.53 -4.92
C LYS A 13 1.83 7.18 -5.24
N ILE A 14 2.20 6.94 -6.49
CA ILE A 14 2.86 5.69 -6.91
C ILE A 14 4.26 5.59 -6.28
N ILE A 15 5.05 6.68 -6.31
CA ILE A 15 6.40 6.68 -5.74
C ILE A 15 6.34 6.45 -4.23
N LEU A 16 5.47 7.17 -3.52
CA LEU A 16 5.34 7.05 -2.07
C LEU A 16 4.79 5.68 -1.66
N GLY A 17 3.80 5.16 -2.39
CA GLY A 17 3.30 3.79 -2.19
C GLY A 17 4.37 2.74 -2.44
N GLY A 18 5.13 2.86 -3.52
CA GLY A 18 6.23 1.94 -3.84
C GLY A 18 7.33 1.96 -2.79
N MET A 19 7.71 3.14 -2.30
CA MET A 19 8.68 3.31 -1.22
C MET A 19 8.19 2.66 0.07
N LEU A 20 6.93 2.91 0.45
CA LEU A 20 6.36 2.32 1.66
C LEU A 20 6.29 0.79 1.58
N LEU A 21 5.95 0.24 0.41
CA LEU A 21 5.96 -1.22 0.20
C LEU A 21 7.36 -1.81 0.26
N ALA A 22 8.36 -1.13 -0.29
CA ALA A 22 9.76 -1.55 -0.17
C ALA A 22 10.22 -1.57 1.30
N GLU A 23 9.84 -0.56 2.07
CA GLU A 23 10.14 -0.49 3.51
C GLU A 23 9.38 -1.56 4.29
N ALA A 24 8.11 -1.80 3.98
CA ALA A 24 7.33 -2.89 4.57
C ALA A 24 7.94 -4.27 4.27
N LYS A 25 8.63 -4.45 3.14
CA LYS A 25 9.37 -5.69 2.86
C LYS A 25 10.65 -5.80 3.69
N ARG A 26 11.33 -4.69 3.96
CA ARG A 26 12.60 -4.65 4.70
C ARG A 26 12.42 -4.70 6.22
N GLU A 27 11.45 -3.96 6.77
CA GLU A 27 11.27 -3.79 8.20
C GLU A 27 9.95 -4.40 8.70
N PRO A 28 10.00 -5.43 9.57
CA PRO A 28 8.80 -6.11 10.08
C PRO A 28 7.81 -5.19 10.81
N ARG A 29 8.30 -4.12 11.44
CA ARG A 29 7.45 -3.13 12.13
C ARG A 29 6.59 -2.34 11.14
N VAL A 30 7.19 -1.86 10.06
CA VAL A 30 6.49 -1.12 9.00
C VAL A 30 5.48 -2.02 8.31
N ARG A 31 5.84 -3.29 8.11
CA ARG A 31 4.93 -4.31 7.57
C ARG A 31 3.67 -4.49 8.39
N GLN A 32 3.82 -4.72 9.69
CA GLN A 32 2.68 -4.87 10.61
C GLN A 32 1.81 -3.62 10.61
N TRP A 33 2.43 -2.44 10.67
CA TRP A 33 1.72 -1.17 10.58
C TRP A 33 0.90 -1.03 9.28
N VAL A 34 1.46 -1.41 8.13
CA VAL A 34 0.75 -1.36 6.83
C VAL A 34 -0.42 -2.34 6.79
N LEU A 35 -0.25 -3.56 7.33
CA LEU A 35 -1.32 -4.56 7.39
C LEU A 35 -2.50 -4.07 8.26
N GLU A 36 -2.22 -3.52 9.43
CA GLU A 36 -3.22 -2.95 10.33
C GLU A 36 -3.91 -1.71 9.73
N LEU A 37 -3.13 -0.83 9.10
CA LEU A 37 -3.66 0.35 8.43
C LEU A 37 -4.57 -0.03 7.25
N ALA A 38 -4.19 -1.04 6.48
CA ALA A 38 -5.02 -1.55 5.39
C ALA A 38 -6.31 -2.17 5.91
N ALA A 39 -6.26 -2.98 6.97
CA ALA A 39 -7.44 -3.57 7.59
C ALA A 39 -8.41 -2.52 8.18
N SER A 40 -7.89 -1.44 8.74
CA SER A 40 -8.71 -0.37 9.34
C SER A 40 -9.30 0.60 8.31
N THR A 41 -8.57 0.88 7.23
CA THR A 41 -8.94 1.89 6.24
C THR A 41 -9.75 1.31 5.08
N VAL A 42 -9.45 0.08 4.67
CA VAL A 42 -10.05 -0.56 3.49
C VAL A 42 -11.24 -1.38 3.94
N LYS A 43 -12.44 -0.78 3.89
CA LYS A 43 -13.69 -1.42 4.33
C LYS A 43 -14.59 -1.90 3.19
N ARG A 44 -14.29 -1.53 1.93
CA ARG A 44 -15.07 -1.92 0.77
C ARG A 44 -14.57 -3.26 0.25
N ASP A 45 -15.46 -4.24 0.09
CA ASP A 45 -15.12 -5.58 -0.40
C ASP A 45 -14.30 -5.58 -1.70
N VAL A 46 -14.60 -4.66 -2.62
CA VAL A 46 -13.87 -4.57 -3.90
C VAL A 46 -12.41 -4.14 -3.71
N ASP A 47 -12.17 -3.21 -2.78
CA ASP A 47 -10.84 -2.69 -2.49
C ASP A 47 -10.05 -3.69 -1.64
N VAL A 48 -10.73 -4.38 -0.71
CA VAL A 48 -10.16 -5.50 0.07
C VAL A 48 -9.70 -6.60 -0.88
N LYS A 49 -10.54 -7.06 -1.80
CA LYS A 49 -10.17 -8.10 -2.79
C LYS A 49 -9.02 -7.67 -3.70
N ARG A 50 -8.94 -6.38 -4.02
CA ARG A 50 -7.86 -5.83 -4.86
C ARG A 50 -6.52 -5.78 -4.14
N LEU A 51 -6.53 -5.49 -2.84
CA LEU A 51 -5.34 -5.41 -2.00
C LEU A 51 -4.95 -6.75 -1.38
N ALA A 52 -5.88 -7.71 -1.28
CA ALA A 52 -5.67 -9.05 -0.75
C ALA A 52 -4.35 -9.71 -1.21
N PRO A 53 -4.02 -9.81 -2.52
CA PRO A 53 -2.77 -10.45 -2.95
C PRO A 53 -1.51 -9.74 -2.42
N LEU A 54 -1.55 -8.41 -2.29
CA LEU A 54 -0.43 -7.62 -1.79
C LEU A 54 -0.28 -7.76 -0.26
N LEU A 55 -1.40 -7.75 0.46
CA LEU A 55 -1.39 -7.93 1.91
C LEU A 55 -1.01 -9.36 2.29
N ASP A 56 -1.44 -10.35 1.52
CA ASP A 56 -1.03 -11.75 1.69
C ASP A 56 0.46 -11.94 1.43
N GLU A 57 1.03 -11.28 0.41
CA GLU A 57 2.49 -11.31 0.17
C GLU A 57 3.25 -10.72 1.36
N LEU A 58 2.81 -9.55 1.87
CA LEU A 58 3.42 -8.95 3.05
C LEU A 58 3.25 -9.83 4.29
N ALA A 59 2.06 -10.35 4.56
CA ALA A 59 1.79 -11.22 5.71
C ALA A 59 2.59 -12.53 5.65
N SER A 60 2.75 -13.11 4.46
CA SER A 60 3.52 -14.35 4.24
C SER A 60 5.02 -14.15 4.43
N MET A 61 5.51 -12.92 4.36
CA MET A 61 6.92 -12.62 4.61
C MET A 61 7.25 -12.59 6.13
N ALA A 62 6.28 -12.71 7.03
CA ALA A 62 6.49 -12.55 8.47
C ALA A 62 7.42 -13.61 9.09
N PRO A 63 8.08 -13.23 10.19
CA PRO A 63 9.31 -12.41 10.27
C PRO A 63 10.53 -12.98 9.55
#